data_AF-A0A2P6WGG6-F1
#
_entry.id   AF-A0A2P6WGG6-F1
#
_cell.length_a   1.000
_cell.length_b   1.000
_cell.length_c   1.000
_cell.angle_alpha   90.00
_cell.angle_beta   90.00
_cell.angle_gamma   90.00
#
_symmetry.space_group_name_H-M   'P 1'
#
loop_
_entity.id
_entity.type
_entity.pdbx_description
1 polymer ?
#
loop_
_entity_poly.entity_id
_entity_poly.type
_entity_poly.pdbx_seq_one_letter_code
_entity_poly.pdbx_strand_id
1 'polypeptide(L)'
;MTSDLELTFTASARLYQDALGFLTFLRKAARKHSVTISFSVDQDGEFKLSVPGKECWDLDLFLQEIIFQHGLYYYLCTVSNRREVARSVVKPIFEDLLVSRFSVAYPVQLQKHLIEGSSGWFGGEFLDGNAQAYEVLFQKLKLKMISGYEFIRNLDDLLTEFMLTHLEHPKGEQSPKFNVLVDRCHNQNILRVAAAPKLFKRVHALRTRGLHRLEREIPDAEINELAQNVYYVFEWQDDYRRAQAEKTVRLTGKRYRRVRYGDEIRTWPKRSCAEDTARWKSLRGEWPEIISRPCHDCGVLQGELHLWGCDMEVCPRCGGQYICCTTCRTEEDDLDES
;
A
#
# COMPACT_ATOMS: atom_id res chain seq x y z
N MET A 1 26.64 28.98 -0.98
CA MET A 1 26.34 28.98 0.47
C MET A 1 24.84 28.99 0.59
N THR A 2 24.23 27.82 0.62
CA THR A 2 22.80 27.67 0.84
C THR A 2 22.52 28.04 2.30
N SER A 3 21.68 29.05 2.51
CA SER A 3 21.26 29.48 3.83
C SER A 3 20.50 28.34 4.51
N ASP A 4 20.79 28.08 5.78
CA ASP A 4 20.02 27.15 6.59
C ASP A 4 18.54 27.57 6.61
N LEU A 5 17.66 26.57 6.61
CA LEU A 5 16.23 26.79 6.78
C LEU A 5 15.94 26.90 8.28
N GLU A 6 15.36 28.03 8.67
CA GLU A 6 14.88 28.26 10.02
C GLU A 6 13.37 28.05 10.08
N LEU A 7 12.94 27.22 11.04
CA LEU A 7 11.55 26.90 11.33
C LEU A 7 11.23 27.36 12.74
N THR A 8 10.05 27.94 12.93
CA THR A 8 9.59 28.44 14.22
C THR A 8 8.26 27.81 14.58
N PHE A 9 8.12 27.35 15.81
CA PHE A 9 6.85 26.83 16.30
C PHE A 9 6.72 27.06 17.81
N THR A 10 5.48 27.09 18.29
CA THR A 10 5.16 27.25 19.71
C THR A 10 4.57 25.95 20.25
N ALA A 11 5.00 25.57 21.46
CA ALA A 11 4.41 24.45 22.19
C ALA A 11 3.73 24.99 23.45
N SER A 12 2.60 24.39 23.84
CA SER A 12 1.96 24.73 25.10
C SER A 12 2.89 24.43 26.29
N ALA A 13 2.73 25.15 27.40
CA ALA A 13 3.55 24.94 28.60
C ALA A 13 3.55 23.47 29.08
N ARG A 14 2.44 22.74 28.85
CA ARG A 14 2.29 21.32 29.16
C ARG A 14 3.15 20.42 28.26
N LEU A 15 3.35 20.80 27.00
CA LEU A 15 4.08 20.03 25.98
C LEU A 15 5.54 20.47 25.83
N TYR A 16 6.02 21.43 26.62
CA TYR A 16 7.37 21.99 26.50
C TYR A 16 8.47 20.90 26.60
N GLN A 17 8.35 19.99 27.56
CA GLN A 17 9.30 18.88 27.73
C GLN A 17 9.20 17.85 26.61
N ASP A 18 7.99 17.59 26.09
CA ASP A 18 7.78 16.70 24.95
C ASP A 18 8.40 17.30 23.67
N ALA A 19 8.27 18.61 23.45
CA ALA A 19 8.90 19.33 22.35
C ALA A 19 10.43 19.26 22.42
N LEU A 20 11.03 19.51 23.58
CA LEU A 20 12.47 19.34 23.80
C LEU A 20 12.92 17.89 23.55
N GLY A 21 12.14 16.92 24.04
CA GLY A 21 12.38 15.50 23.82
C GLY A 21 12.39 15.15 22.33
N PHE A 22 11.43 15.67 21.58
CA PHE A 22 11.30 15.42 20.14
C PHE A 22 12.44 16.05 19.35
N LEU A 23 12.79 17.31 19.61
CA LEU A 23 13.90 17.99 18.94
C LEU A 23 15.25 17.31 19.24
N THR A 24 15.41 16.80 20.46
CA THR A 24 16.60 16.02 20.85
C THR A 24 16.66 14.70 20.10
N PHE A 25 15.53 14.00 19.97
CA PHE A 25 15.41 12.80 19.15
C PHE A 25 15.74 13.10 17.68
N LEU A 26 15.14 14.14 17.10
CA LEU A 26 15.33 14.53 15.71
C LEU A 26 16.81 14.80 15.41
N ARG A 27 17.48 15.59 16.26
CA ARG A 27 18.92 15.85 16.17
C ARG A 27 19.76 14.58 16.27
N LYS A 28 19.40 13.64 17.16
CA LYS A 28 20.13 12.37 17.33
C LYS A 28 19.96 11.46 16.10
N ALA A 29 18.74 11.39 15.56
CA ALA A 29 18.42 10.59 14.38
C ALA A 29 19.11 11.16 13.13
N ALA A 30 19.08 12.49 12.96
CA ALA A 30 19.72 13.20 11.85
C ALA A 30 21.23 12.98 11.77
N ARG A 31 21.92 12.87 12.92
CA ARG A 31 23.36 12.58 12.96
C ARG A 31 23.75 11.26 12.30
N LYS A 32 22.85 10.26 12.27
CA LYS A 32 23.11 8.99 11.57
C LYS A 32 23.21 9.17 10.05
N HIS A 33 22.62 10.25 9.54
CA HIS A 33 22.57 10.64 8.14
C HIS A 33 23.55 11.77 7.82
N SER A 34 24.52 12.07 8.69
CA SER A 34 25.43 13.21 8.53
C SER A 34 24.73 14.58 8.45
N VAL A 35 23.48 14.67 8.91
CA VAL A 35 22.68 15.90 8.91
C VAL A 35 22.87 16.62 10.24
N THR A 36 23.23 17.91 10.18
CA THR A 36 23.35 18.76 11.36
C THR A 36 22.06 19.53 11.58
N ILE A 37 21.35 19.20 12.66
CA ILE A 37 20.17 19.93 13.12
C ILE A 37 20.52 20.63 14.44
N SER A 38 20.23 21.92 14.54
CA SER A 38 20.33 22.69 15.77
C SER A 38 18.97 23.26 16.14
N PHE A 39 18.75 23.48 17.44
CA PHE A 39 17.54 24.14 17.91
C PHE A 39 17.87 25.02 19.11
N SER A 40 17.11 26.10 19.25
CA SER A 40 17.14 27.01 20.39
C SER A 40 15.71 27.32 20.84
N VAL A 41 15.59 27.85 22.05
CA VAL A 41 14.32 28.27 22.63
C VAL A 41 14.48 29.72 23.05
N ASP A 42 13.55 30.57 22.61
CA ASP A 42 13.52 31.99 22.97
C ASP A 42 12.89 32.21 24.35
N GLN A 43 13.04 33.42 24.89
CA GLN A 43 12.49 33.81 26.20
C GLN A 43 10.97 33.70 26.27
N ASP A 44 10.30 33.84 25.12
CA ASP A 44 8.84 33.70 24.98
C ASP A 44 8.36 32.24 24.83
N GLY A 45 9.27 31.26 24.87
CA GLY A 45 8.94 29.84 24.73
C GLY A 45 8.75 29.37 23.28
N GLU A 46 9.12 30.20 22.31
CA GLU A 46 9.16 29.84 20.89
C GLU A 46 10.39 28.98 20.59
N PHE A 47 10.18 27.85 19.90
CA PHE A 47 11.23 26.96 19.47
C PHE A 47 11.70 27.37 18.08
N LYS A 48 13.02 27.53 17.92
CA LYS A 48 13.67 27.79 16.63
C LYS A 48 14.47 26.55 16.24
N LEU A 49 14.15 25.96 15.11
CA LEU A 49 14.80 24.79 14.53
C LEU A 49 15.54 25.20 13.28
N SER A 50 16.86 24.97 13.24
CA SER A 50 17.71 25.23 12.09
C SER A 50 18.13 23.91 11.46
N VAL A 51 17.84 23.77 10.17
CA VAL A 51 18.18 22.60 9.36
C VAL A 51 18.92 23.02 8.08
N PRO A 52 19.70 22.11 7.46
CA PRO A 52 20.40 22.41 6.23
C PRO A 52 19.44 22.88 5.13
N GLY A 53 19.83 23.95 4.42
CA GLY A 53 19.02 24.61 3.40
C GLY A 53 18.62 23.73 2.20
N LYS A 54 17.88 24.34 1.26
CA LYS A 54 17.48 23.70 -0.01
C LYS A 54 18.72 23.12 -0.71
N GLU A 55 18.61 21.89 -1.20
CA GLU A 55 19.66 21.10 -1.87
C GLU A 55 20.61 20.26 -0.98
N CYS A 56 20.23 19.97 0.28
CA CYS A 56 20.95 18.95 1.07
C CYS A 56 20.29 17.56 0.92
N TRP A 57 20.91 16.71 0.10
CA TRP A 57 20.49 15.32 -0.18
C TRP A 57 20.42 14.45 1.08
N ASP A 58 21.37 14.62 1.99
CA ASP A 58 21.41 13.87 3.26
C ASP A 58 20.21 14.19 4.16
N LEU A 59 19.75 15.45 4.17
CA LEU A 59 18.54 15.82 4.89
C LEU A 59 17.30 15.22 4.22
N ASP A 60 17.26 15.17 2.89
CA ASP A 60 16.16 14.53 2.18
C ASP A 60 16.10 13.05 2.52
N LEU A 61 17.23 12.32 2.45
CA LEU A 61 17.36 10.91 2.87
C LEU A 61 16.87 10.69 4.29
N PHE A 62 17.32 11.53 5.24
CA PHE A 62 16.88 11.48 6.63
C PHE A 62 15.37 11.64 6.78
N LEU A 63 14.77 12.63 6.09
CA LEU A 63 13.32 12.86 6.13
C LEU A 63 12.57 11.67 5.53
N GLN A 64 13.10 11.02 4.48
CA GLN A 64 12.49 9.79 3.96
C GLN A 64 12.54 8.67 5.00
N GLU A 65 13.70 8.45 5.63
CA GLU A 65 13.86 7.38 6.61
C GLU A 65 12.92 7.56 7.79
N ILE A 66 12.86 8.77 8.35
CA ILE A 66 12.10 9.00 9.58
C ILE A 66 10.58 8.93 9.37
N ILE A 67 10.09 9.30 8.17
CA ILE A 67 8.68 9.20 7.77
C ILE A 67 8.32 7.76 7.40
N PHE A 68 9.14 7.08 6.59
CA PHE A 68 8.78 5.78 6.00
C PHE A 68 9.25 4.56 6.79
N GLN A 69 10.31 4.65 7.60
CA GLN A 69 10.84 3.51 8.37
C GLN A 69 10.35 3.50 9.83
N HIS A 70 9.16 4.04 10.10
CA HIS A 70 8.56 4.12 11.43
C HIS A 70 9.38 4.89 12.47
N GLY A 71 10.35 5.73 12.06
CA GLY A 71 11.17 6.51 12.99
C GLY A 71 10.34 7.42 13.89
N LEU A 72 9.37 8.14 13.31
CA LEU A 72 8.42 8.97 14.05
C LEU A 72 7.48 8.13 14.93
N TYR A 73 7.00 7.00 14.43
CA TYR A 73 6.12 6.09 15.18
C TYR A 73 6.82 5.53 16.42
N TYR A 74 8.04 4.99 16.29
CA TYR A 74 8.78 4.44 17.40
C TYR A 74 9.08 5.49 18.47
N TYR A 75 9.41 6.72 18.05
CA TYR A 75 9.52 7.83 18.99
C TYR A 75 8.18 8.10 19.70
N LEU A 76 7.07 8.19 18.97
CA LEU A 76 5.74 8.45 19.54
C LEU A 76 5.28 7.35 20.50
N CYS A 77 5.72 6.11 20.32
CA CYS A 77 5.51 5.03 21.27
C CYS A 77 6.24 5.22 22.61
N THR A 78 7.29 6.04 22.67
CA THR A 78 8.03 6.31 23.91
C THR A 78 7.47 7.47 24.74
N VAL A 79 6.50 8.22 24.21
CA VAL A 79 5.88 9.36 24.90
C VAL A 79 4.48 9.03 25.40
N SER A 80 4.15 9.49 26.60
CA SER A 80 2.89 9.18 27.29
C SER A 80 1.66 9.81 26.63
N ASN A 81 1.77 11.04 26.09
CA ASN A 81 0.67 11.76 25.45
C ASN A 81 0.75 11.71 23.91
N ARG A 82 1.05 10.53 23.33
CA ARG A 82 1.40 10.35 21.91
C ARG A 82 0.55 11.15 20.91
N ARG A 83 -0.78 11.18 21.06
CA ARG A 83 -1.70 11.85 20.12
C ARG A 83 -1.60 13.37 20.19
N GLU A 84 -1.37 13.91 21.38
CA GLU A 84 -1.24 15.35 21.61
C GLU A 84 0.13 15.83 21.12
N VAL A 85 1.20 15.07 21.42
CA VAL A 85 2.56 15.31 20.93
C VAL A 85 2.62 15.25 19.40
N ALA A 86 1.99 14.22 18.79
CA ALA A 86 1.93 14.10 17.34
C ALA A 86 1.26 15.32 16.68
N ARG A 87 0.13 15.79 17.24
CA ARG A 87 -0.65 16.89 16.67
C ARG A 87 0.02 18.25 16.84
N SER A 88 0.54 18.53 18.03
CA SER A 88 0.97 19.88 18.42
C SER A 88 2.47 20.11 18.31
N VAL A 89 3.27 19.04 18.14
CA VAL A 89 4.73 19.14 18.03
C VAL A 89 5.21 18.54 16.71
N VAL A 90 4.95 17.26 16.47
CA VAL A 90 5.55 16.55 15.33
C VAL A 90 4.99 17.03 14.00
N LYS A 91 3.66 17.13 13.89
CA LYS A 91 2.97 17.50 12.65
C LYS A 91 3.39 18.88 12.11
N PRO A 92 3.34 19.99 12.89
CA PRO A 92 3.73 21.31 12.37
C PRO A 92 5.16 21.35 11.85
N ILE A 93 6.11 20.77 12.59
CA ILE A 93 7.53 20.73 12.21
C ILE A 93 7.70 20.01 10.87
N PHE A 94 7.07 18.84 10.71
CA PHE A 94 7.20 18.04 9.51
C PHE A 94 6.44 18.62 8.31
N GLU A 95 5.28 19.24 8.54
CA GLU A 95 4.57 19.95 7.48
C GLU A 95 5.45 21.07 6.91
N ASP A 96 6.06 21.90 7.76
CA ASP A 96 6.91 22.99 7.29
C ASP A 96 8.20 22.47 6.63
N LEU A 97 8.83 21.43 7.17
CA LEU A 97 10.00 20.79 6.56
C LEU A 97 9.66 20.24 5.16
N LEU A 98 8.51 19.60 4.99
CA LEU A 98 8.13 19.02 3.71
C LEU A 98 7.72 20.10 2.70
N VAL A 99 6.92 21.10 3.11
CA VAL A 99 6.50 22.21 2.24
C VAL A 99 7.68 23.06 1.79
N SER A 100 8.65 23.31 2.69
CA SER A 100 9.85 24.09 2.36
C SER A 100 10.80 23.36 1.41
N ARG A 101 10.86 22.02 1.48
CA ARG A 101 11.79 21.21 0.66
C ARG A 101 11.18 20.70 -0.63
N PHE A 102 9.91 20.29 -0.64
CA PHE A 102 9.27 19.64 -1.78
C PHE A 102 8.28 20.59 -2.46
N SER A 103 8.27 20.59 -3.80
CA SER A 103 7.37 21.44 -4.61
C SER A 103 5.88 21.13 -4.42
N VAL A 104 5.56 19.94 -3.90
CA VAL A 104 4.22 19.50 -3.52
C VAL A 104 4.36 18.68 -2.24
N ALA A 105 3.72 19.11 -1.16
CA ALA A 105 3.55 18.34 0.07
C ALA A 105 2.07 18.06 0.28
N TYR A 106 1.73 16.90 0.85
CA TYR A 106 0.35 16.53 1.21
C TYR A 106 0.20 16.44 2.74
N PRO A 107 -0.02 17.57 3.44
CA PRO A 107 -0.14 17.64 4.90
C PRO A 107 -1.18 16.66 5.50
N VAL A 108 -2.26 16.40 4.76
CA VAL A 108 -3.34 15.47 5.15
C VAL A 108 -2.81 14.04 5.33
N GLN A 109 -1.87 13.60 4.51
CA GLN A 109 -1.28 12.27 4.62
C GLN A 109 -0.38 12.17 5.86
N LEU A 110 0.36 13.24 6.18
CA LEU A 110 1.15 13.32 7.40
C LEU A 110 0.29 13.21 8.66
N GLN A 111 -0.87 13.89 8.68
CA GLN A 111 -1.84 13.79 9.77
C GLN A 111 -2.39 12.37 9.93
N LYS A 112 -2.78 11.73 8.82
CA LYS A 112 -3.23 10.32 8.82
C LYS A 112 -2.11 9.40 9.34
N HIS A 113 -0.88 9.63 8.91
CA HIS A 113 0.34 8.93 9.33
C HIS A 113 0.87 9.31 10.71
N LEU A 114 0.25 10.20 11.49
CA LEU A 114 0.77 10.61 12.81
C LEU A 114 -0.29 10.52 13.93
N ILE A 115 -1.57 10.73 13.62
CA ILE A 115 -2.63 10.97 14.61
C ILE A 115 -3.71 9.89 14.59
N GLU A 116 -4.10 9.40 13.42
CA GLU A 116 -5.29 8.54 13.25
C GLU A 116 -5.02 7.06 13.46
N GLY A 117 -3.75 6.65 13.49
CA GLY A 117 -3.27 5.33 13.90
C GLY A 117 -4.27 4.19 13.79
N SER A 118 -4.60 3.79 12.57
CA SER A 118 -5.11 2.44 12.30
C SER A 118 -4.04 1.43 12.75
N SER A 119 -4.45 0.21 13.12
CA SER A 119 -3.56 -0.81 13.68
C SER A 119 -2.42 -1.28 12.76
N GLY A 120 -2.33 -0.80 11.52
CA GLY A 120 -1.28 -1.15 10.56
C GLY A 120 -0.87 0.04 9.69
N TRP A 121 -0.04 0.92 10.24
CA TRP A 121 0.45 2.17 9.62
C TRP A 121 1.20 1.93 8.30
N PHE A 122 0.46 1.74 7.21
CA PHE A 122 0.97 1.72 5.85
C PHE A 122 0.11 2.68 5.02
N GLY A 123 0.71 3.39 4.07
CA GLY A 123 -0.10 3.91 2.95
C GLY A 123 -0.72 2.69 2.28
N GLY A 124 -2.05 2.59 2.25
CA GLY A 124 -2.75 1.37 1.89
C GLY A 124 -2.49 0.23 2.89
N GLU A 125 -3.53 -0.38 3.44
CA GLU A 125 -3.39 -1.53 4.34
C GLU A 125 -3.00 -2.81 3.59
N PHE A 126 -1.94 -2.81 2.79
CA PHE A 126 -1.47 -4.04 2.17
C PHE A 126 -0.95 -5.00 3.24
N LEU A 127 -1.39 -6.25 3.22
CA LEU A 127 -0.95 -7.35 4.07
C LEU A 127 0.42 -7.90 3.65
N ASP A 128 0.80 -7.77 2.37
CA ASP A 128 2.08 -8.25 1.85
C ASP A 128 3.22 -7.25 2.07
N GLY A 129 4.37 -7.72 2.56
CA GLY A 129 5.55 -6.88 2.76
C GLY A 129 6.08 -6.23 1.48
N ASN A 130 5.98 -6.90 0.32
CA ASN A 130 6.42 -6.30 -0.95
C ASN A 130 5.42 -5.24 -1.44
N ALA A 131 4.11 -5.46 -1.23
CA ALA A 131 3.09 -4.47 -1.55
C ALA A 131 3.21 -3.22 -0.67
N GLN A 132 3.54 -3.38 0.63
CA GLN A 132 3.87 -2.26 1.52
C GLN A 132 5.12 -1.51 1.04
N ALA A 133 6.17 -2.24 0.65
CA ALA A 133 7.38 -1.63 0.10
C ALA A 133 7.10 -0.90 -1.23
N TYR A 134 6.19 -1.43 -2.04
CA TYR A 134 5.72 -0.79 -3.27
C TYR A 134 4.98 0.51 -2.96
N GLU A 135 4.08 0.54 -1.98
CA GLU A 135 3.41 1.78 -1.60
C GLU A 135 4.43 2.85 -1.22
N VAL A 136 5.39 2.51 -0.35
CA VAL A 136 6.42 3.47 0.07
C VAL A 136 7.14 4.03 -1.15
N LEU A 137 7.48 3.18 -2.12
CA LEU A 137 8.10 3.60 -3.37
C LEU A 137 7.18 4.48 -4.23
N PHE A 138 5.89 4.14 -4.31
CA PHE A 138 4.87 4.89 -5.03
C PHE A 138 4.64 6.28 -4.44
N GLN A 139 4.60 6.41 -3.12
CA GLN A 139 4.48 7.68 -2.42
C GLN A 139 5.73 8.55 -2.59
N LYS A 140 6.93 7.94 -2.54
CA LYS A 140 8.17 8.65 -2.88
C LYS A 140 8.14 9.25 -4.29
N LEU A 141 7.61 8.53 -5.28
CA LEU A 141 7.41 9.04 -6.63
C LEU A 141 6.39 10.19 -6.66
N LYS A 142 5.22 10.02 -6.04
CA LYS A 142 4.16 11.05 -6.00
C LYS A 142 4.61 12.36 -5.35
N LEU A 143 5.43 12.27 -4.31
CA LEU A 143 6.02 13.40 -3.60
C LEU A 143 7.27 13.96 -4.31
N LYS A 144 7.62 13.42 -5.50
CA LYS A 144 8.81 13.78 -6.28
C LYS A 144 10.11 13.69 -5.46
N MET A 145 10.16 12.74 -4.51
CA MET A 145 11.32 12.50 -3.64
C MET A 145 12.39 11.63 -4.31
N ILE A 146 12.03 10.98 -5.41
CA ILE A 146 12.91 10.19 -6.25
C ILE A 146 12.63 10.57 -7.71
N SER A 147 13.66 10.52 -8.54
CA SER A 147 13.51 10.67 -9.98
C SER A 147 12.71 9.50 -10.57
N GLY A 148 12.15 9.73 -11.75
CA GLY A 148 11.48 8.69 -12.50
C GLY A 148 12.34 7.43 -12.74
N TYR A 149 13.63 7.62 -13.02
CA TYR A 149 14.55 6.51 -13.20
C TYR A 149 14.86 5.78 -11.88
N GLU A 150 15.04 6.50 -10.78
CA GLU A 150 15.23 5.88 -9.46
C GLU A 150 14.00 5.06 -9.05
N PHE A 151 12.79 5.55 -9.35
CA PHE A 151 11.57 4.78 -9.18
C PHE A 151 11.62 3.46 -9.97
N ILE A 152 11.94 3.51 -11.26
CA ILE A 152 12.05 2.31 -12.10
C ILE A 152 13.11 1.33 -11.59
N ARG A 153 14.28 1.84 -11.17
CA ARG A 153 15.36 1.00 -10.63
C ARG A 153 14.92 0.28 -9.35
N ASN A 154 14.40 1.04 -8.38
CA ASN A 154 13.94 0.49 -7.11
C ASN A 154 12.74 -0.46 -7.31
N LEU A 155 11.89 -0.17 -8.29
CA LEU A 155 10.76 -1.02 -8.64
C LEU A 155 11.23 -2.35 -9.25
N ASP A 156 12.19 -2.34 -10.16
CA ASP A 156 12.78 -3.57 -10.73
C ASP A 156 13.39 -4.47 -9.64
N ASP A 157 14.12 -3.87 -8.70
CA ASP A 157 14.70 -4.58 -7.55
C ASP A 157 13.58 -5.18 -6.66
N LEU A 158 12.54 -4.40 -6.34
CA LEU A 158 11.38 -4.84 -5.56
C LEU A 158 10.60 -5.97 -6.24
N LEU A 159 10.35 -5.86 -7.56
CA LEU A 159 9.66 -6.89 -8.31
C LEU A 159 10.48 -8.19 -8.37
N THR A 160 11.81 -8.07 -8.43
CA THR A 160 12.71 -9.23 -8.35
C THR A 160 12.59 -9.92 -6.99
N GLU A 161 12.64 -9.16 -5.90
CA GLU A 161 12.46 -9.69 -4.54
C GLU A 161 11.08 -10.33 -4.35
N PHE A 162 10.02 -9.68 -4.82
CA PHE A 162 8.67 -10.23 -4.83
C PHE A 162 8.61 -11.60 -5.50
N MET A 163 9.16 -11.71 -6.72
CA MET A 163 9.15 -12.97 -7.48
C MET A 163 9.98 -14.06 -6.80
N LEU A 164 11.17 -13.73 -6.29
CA LEU A 164 12.02 -14.69 -5.59
C LEU A 164 11.35 -15.21 -4.31
N THR A 165 10.69 -14.33 -3.57
CA THR A 165 9.95 -14.67 -2.34
C THR A 165 8.79 -15.62 -2.65
N HIS A 166 7.99 -15.32 -3.67
CA HIS A 166 6.82 -16.14 -4.03
C HIS A 166 7.19 -17.46 -4.72
N LEU A 167 8.38 -17.54 -5.32
CA LEU A 167 8.93 -18.78 -5.87
C LEU A 167 9.71 -19.61 -4.83
N GLU A 168 9.76 -19.17 -3.57
CA GLU A 168 10.52 -19.79 -2.48
C GLU A 168 12.00 -20.03 -2.85
N HIS A 169 12.60 -19.09 -3.59
CA HIS A 169 13.96 -19.24 -4.09
C HIS A 169 14.99 -19.20 -2.94
N PRO A 170 15.97 -20.13 -2.87
CA PRO A 170 16.92 -20.19 -1.76
C PRO A 170 17.78 -18.93 -1.64
N LYS A 171 17.93 -18.43 -0.40
CA LYS A 171 18.83 -17.30 -0.11
C LYS A 171 20.29 -17.72 -0.34
N GLY A 172 21.03 -16.91 -1.09
CA GLY A 172 22.45 -17.13 -1.38
C GLY A 172 22.74 -17.84 -2.71
N GLU A 173 21.72 -18.36 -3.39
CA GLU A 173 21.87 -18.89 -4.75
C GLU A 173 21.76 -17.79 -5.80
N GLN A 174 22.42 -17.98 -6.94
CA GLN A 174 22.31 -17.06 -8.05
C GLN A 174 20.87 -17.01 -8.56
N SER A 175 20.28 -15.81 -8.54
CA SER A 175 18.92 -15.61 -9.04
C SER A 175 18.85 -15.90 -10.56
N PRO A 176 17.80 -16.58 -11.03
CA PRO A 176 17.50 -16.67 -12.46
C PRO A 176 17.39 -15.29 -13.12
N LYS A 177 17.50 -15.24 -14.45
CA LYS A 177 17.25 -14.00 -15.21
C LYS A 177 15.82 -13.50 -14.95
N PHE A 178 15.62 -12.18 -14.88
CA PHE A 178 14.34 -11.56 -14.57
C PHE A 178 13.17 -12.10 -15.42
N ASN A 179 13.34 -12.20 -16.73
CA ASN A 179 12.28 -12.73 -17.62
C ASN A 179 11.90 -14.18 -17.29
N VAL A 180 12.86 -15.00 -16.85
CA VAL A 180 12.62 -16.38 -16.42
C VAL A 180 11.83 -16.41 -15.11
N LEU A 181 12.10 -15.49 -14.19
CA LEU A 181 11.31 -15.33 -12.95
C LEU A 181 9.86 -14.94 -13.28
N VAL A 182 9.66 -13.98 -14.18
CA VAL A 182 8.32 -13.55 -14.61
C VAL A 182 7.54 -14.72 -15.23
N ASP A 183 8.16 -15.48 -16.13
CA ASP A 183 7.51 -16.61 -16.79
C ASP A 183 7.17 -17.73 -15.80
N ARG A 184 8.06 -18.01 -14.83
CA ARG A 184 7.77 -18.97 -13.75
C ARG A 184 6.61 -18.50 -12.87
N CYS A 185 6.60 -17.23 -12.46
CA CYS A 185 5.51 -16.68 -11.65
C CYS A 185 4.18 -16.70 -12.39
N HIS A 186 4.18 -16.44 -13.70
CA HIS A 186 2.97 -16.55 -14.52
C HIS A 186 2.47 -18.00 -14.59
N ASN A 187 3.36 -18.96 -14.86
CA ASN A 187 3.00 -20.37 -14.97
C ASN A 187 2.52 -20.99 -13.64
N GLN A 188 2.99 -20.48 -12.50
CA GLN A 188 2.55 -20.90 -11.17
C GLN A 188 1.33 -20.12 -10.66
N ASN A 189 0.69 -19.28 -11.50
CA ASN A 189 -0.42 -18.42 -11.11
C ASN A 189 -0.09 -17.52 -9.90
N ILE A 190 1.14 -17.03 -9.80
CA ILE A 190 1.51 -15.96 -8.86
C ILE A 190 1.12 -14.61 -9.46
N LEU A 191 1.42 -14.39 -10.76
CA LEU A 191 1.02 -13.19 -11.50
C LEU A 191 -0.31 -13.43 -12.23
N ARG A 192 -1.41 -13.26 -11.51
CA ARG A 192 -2.76 -13.60 -11.99
C ARG A 192 -3.44 -12.50 -12.79
N VAL A 193 -3.04 -11.25 -12.56
CA VAL A 193 -3.43 -10.13 -13.42
C VAL A 193 -2.81 -10.35 -14.80
N ALA A 194 -3.62 -10.52 -15.84
CA ALA A 194 -3.16 -10.89 -17.18
C ALA A 194 -2.12 -9.92 -17.78
N ALA A 195 -2.17 -8.65 -17.38
CA ALA A 195 -1.22 -7.63 -17.81
C ALA A 195 0.13 -7.66 -17.05
N ALA A 196 0.18 -8.28 -15.86
CA ALA A 196 1.33 -8.20 -14.96
C ALA A 196 2.64 -8.72 -15.58
N PRO A 197 2.68 -9.86 -16.31
CA PRO A 197 3.93 -10.32 -16.93
C PRO A 197 4.51 -9.32 -17.94
N LYS A 198 3.64 -8.70 -18.76
CA LYS A 198 4.06 -7.68 -19.73
C LYS A 198 4.53 -6.41 -19.03
N LEU A 199 3.82 -6.01 -17.99
CA LEU A 199 4.14 -4.84 -17.18
C LEU A 199 5.51 -4.98 -16.50
N PHE A 200 5.79 -6.13 -15.86
CA PHE A 200 7.05 -6.37 -15.16
C PHE A 200 8.23 -6.39 -16.14
N LYS A 201 8.05 -7.04 -17.30
CA LYS A 201 9.05 -7.02 -18.38
C LYS A 201 9.29 -5.59 -18.90
N ARG A 202 8.27 -4.73 -18.92
CA ARG A 202 8.41 -3.30 -19.29
C ARG A 202 9.24 -2.54 -18.26
N VAL A 203 9.01 -2.74 -16.96
CA VAL A 203 9.84 -2.15 -15.88
C VAL A 203 11.31 -2.54 -16.08
N HIS A 204 11.56 -3.84 -16.28
CA HIS A 204 12.91 -4.36 -16.45
C HIS A 204 13.62 -3.83 -17.70
N ALA A 205 12.88 -3.70 -18.80
CA ALA A 205 13.39 -3.08 -20.01
C ALA A 205 13.76 -1.60 -19.79
N LEU A 206 12.91 -0.83 -19.10
CA LEU A 206 13.17 0.58 -18.76
C LEU A 206 14.45 0.71 -17.91
N ARG A 207 14.58 -0.14 -16.88
CA ARG A 207 15.76 -0.20 -16.01
C ARG A 207 17.03 -0.52 -16.80
N THR A 208 16.98 -1.51 -17.69
CA THR A 208 18.13 -1.91 -18.52
C THR A 208 18.53 -0.82 -19.51
N ARG A 209 17.57 -0.11 -20.12
CA ARG A 209 17.87 1.02 -21.02
C ARG A 209 18.60 2.15 -20.28
N GLY A 210 18.18 2.47 -19.05
CA GLY A 210 18.81 3.54 -18.27
C GLY A 210 20.24 3.22 -17.82
N LEU A 211 20.59 1.94 -17.63
CA LEU A 211 21.97 1.52 -17.35
C LEU A 211 22.94 1.84 -18.51
N HIS A 212 22.46 1.89 -19.75
CA HIS A 212 23.29 2.08 -20.95
C HIS A 212 23.58 3.55 -21.30
N ARG A 213 23.35 4.52 -20.39
CA ARG A 213 23.61 5.97 -20.57
C ARG A 213 22.97 6.61 -21.81
N LEU A 214 21.99 5.95 -22.42
CA LEU A 214 21.10 6.57 -23.40
C LEU A 214 19.99 7.30 -22.61
N GLU A 215 20.38 8.38 -21.94
CA GLU A 215 19.47 9.25 -21.20
C GLU A 215 18.47 9.88 -22.17
N ARG A 216 17.31 9.24 -22.30
CA ARG A 216 16.08 9.96 -22.55
C ARG A 216 15.34 9.93 -21.24
N GLU A 217 15.03 11.10 -20.68
CA GLU A 217 14.08 11.23 -19.59
C GLU A 217 12.85 10.41 -19.93
N ILE A 218 12.49 9.45 -19.06
CA ILE A 218 11.26 8.70 -19.22
C ILE A 218 10.13 9.69 -18.94
N PRO A 219 9.18 9.91 -19.85
CA PRO A 219 8.12 10.90 -19.65
C PRO A 219 7.33 10.61 -18.38
N ASP A 220 7.05 11.63 -17.57
CA ASP A 220 6.28 11.48 -16.31
C ASP A 220 4.95 10.74 -16.51
N ALA A 221 4.28 10.96 -17.65
CA ALA A 221 3.05 10.25 -18.00
C ALA A 221 3.24 8.73 -18.10
N GLU A 222 4.35 8.28 -18.70
CA GLU A 222 4.68 6.85 -18.81
C GLU A 222 4.98 6.25 -17.42
N ILE A 223 5.67 7.01 -16.56
CA ILE A 223 6.00 6.56 -15.20
C ILE A 223 4.75 6.47 -14.34
N ASN A 224 3.87 7.46 -14.42
CA ASN A 224 2.61 7.47 -13.67
C ASN A 224 1.68 6.33 -14.13
N GLU A 225 1.58 6.08 -15.44
CA GLU A 225 0.84 4.94 -15.98
C GLU A 225 1.40 3.62 -15.46
N LEU A 226 2.72 3.44 -15.54
CA LEU A 226 3.39 2.23 -15.07
C LEU A 226 3.21 2.03 -13.58
N ALA A 227 3.38 3.09 -12.79
CA ALA A 227 3.18 3.07 -11.36
C ALA A 227 1.74 2.66 -11.04
N GLN A 228 0.74 3.34 -11.60
CA GLN A 228 -0.67 3.00 -11.35
C GLN A 228 -1.00 1.55 -11.73
N ASN A 229 -0.48 1.05 -12.85
CA ASN A 229 -0.71 -0.34 -13.25
C ASN A 229 -0.06 -1.34 -12.30
N VAL A 230 1.12 -1.05 -11.73
CA VAL A 230 1.76 -1.93 -10.75
C VAL A 230 1.03 -1.86 -9.40
N TYR A 231 0.52 -0.68 -9.03
CA TYR A 231 -0.36 -0.54 -7.86
C TYR A 231 -1.54 -1.50 -7.94
N TYR A 232 -2.26 -1.55 -9.08
CA TYR A 232 -3.38 -2.47 -9.27
C TYR A 232 -2.99 -3.95 -9.17
N VAL A 233 -1.75 -4.32 -9.52
CA VAL A 233 -1.26 -5.70 -9.34
C VAL A 233 -1.12 -6.04 -7.85
N PHE A 234 -0.53 -5.13 -7.07
CA PHE A 234 -0.37 -5.34 -5.63
C PHE A 234 -1.69 -5.23 -4.86
N GLU A 235 -2.59 -4.34 -5.27
CA GLU A 235 -3.94 -4.22 -4.75
C GLU A 235 -4.73 -5.50 -4.96
N TRP A 236 -4.77 -6.02 -6.19
CA TRP A 236 -5.43 -7.28 -6.47
C TRP A 236 -4.86 -8.43 -5.63
N GLN A 237 -3.54 -8.48 -5.47
CA GLN A 237 -2.87 -9.52 -4.67
C GLN A 237 -3.26 -9.45 -3.19
N ASP A 238 -3.46 -8.24 -2.67
CA ASP A 238 -3.90 -8.02 -1.29
C ASP A 238 -5.36 -8.40 -1.09
N ASP A 239 -6.24 -7.91 -1.95
CA ASP A 239 -7.67 -8.25 -1.95
C ASP A 239 -7.86 -9.76 -2.04
N TYR A 240 -7.06 -10.42 -2.88
CA TYR A 240 -7.03 -11.87 -2.98
C TYR A 240 -6.71 -12.54 -1.64
N ARG A 241 -5.68 -12.08 -0.94
CA ARG A 241 -5.29 -12.65 0.36
C ARG A 241 -6.36 -12.40 1.42
N ARG A 242 -6.91 -11.18 1.49
CA ARG A 242 -8.03 -10.83 2.38
C ARG A 242 -9.22 -11.75 2.13
N ALA A 243 -9.62 -11.89 0.88
CA ALA A 243 -10.71 -12.79 0.48
C ALA A 243 -10.46 -14.25 0.84
N GLN A 244 -9.24 -14.77 0.65
CA GLN A 244 -8.90 -16.14 1.04
C GLN A 244 -8.87 -16.35 2.58
N ALA A 245 -8.52 -15.32 3.35
CA ALA A 245 -8.51 -15.35 4.81
C ALA A 245 -9.94 -15.32 5.38
N GLU A 246 -10.82 -14.51 4.80
CA GLU A 246 -12.19 -14.31 5.24
C GLU A 246 -13.13 -15.41 4.72
N LYS A 247 -13.12 -16.56 5.42
CA LYS A 247 -13.87 -17.76 5.01
C LYS A 247 -15.37 -17.70 5.31
N THR A 248 -15.83 -16.71 6.07
CA THR A 248 -17.22 -16.63 6.54
C THR A 248 -17.77 -15.22 6.46
N VAL A 249 -19.05 -15.08 6.14
CA VAL A 249 -19.81 -13.83 6.16
C VAL A 249 -20.92 -13.90 7.20
N ARG A 250 -21.28 -12.76 7.78
CA ARG A 250 -22.47 -12.63 8.63
C ARG A 250 -23.66 -12.18 7.79
N LEU A 251 -24.79 -12.87 7.97
CA LEU A 251 -26.06 -12.54 7.34
C LEU A 251 -27.17 -12.74 8.37
N THR A 252 -27.96 -11.72 8.67
CA THR A 252 -29.00 -11.75 9.72
C THR A 252 -28.45 -12.25 11.07
N GLY A 253 -27.26 -11.78 11.46
CA GLY A 253 -26.60 -12.17 12.71
C GLY A 253 -26.05 -13.61 12.77
N LYS A 254 -26.17 -14.40 11.68
CA LYS A 254 -25.63 -15.77 11.60
C LYS A 254 -24.41 -15.83 10.69
N ARG A 255 -23.41 -16.64 11.06
CA ARG A 255 -22.21 -16.87 10.26
C ARG A 255 -22.45 -17.97 9.22
N TYR A 256 -22.17 -17.67 7.96
CA TYR A 256 -22.21 -18.61 6.84
C TYR A 256 -20.82 -18.74 6.23
N ARG A 257 -20.45 -19.95 5.83
CA ARG A 257 -19.22 -20.16 5.06
C ARG A 257 -19.42 -19.60 3.65
N ARG A 258 -18.49 -18.77 3.18
CA ARG A 258 -18.50 -18.27 1.80
C ARG A 258 -18.37 -19.44 0.82
N VAL A 259 -18.95 -19.26 -0.37
CA VAL A 259 -18.93 -20.28 -1.42
C VAL A 259 -17.69 -20.08 -2.27
N ARG A 260 -16.97 -21.17 -2.55
CA ARG A 260 -15.78 -21.15 -3.40
C ARG A 260 -16.17 -21.16 -4.86
N TYR A 261 -15.33 -20.57 -5.71
CA TYR A 261 -15.50 -20.60 -7.15
C TYR A 261 -15.49 -22.06 -7.66
N GLY A 262 -16.51 -22.41 -8.45
CA GLY A 262 -16.85 -23.75 -8.89
C GLY A 262 -17.87 -24.49 -8.03
N ASP A 263 -18.02 -24.16 -6.74
CA ASP A 263 -18.98 -24.80 -5.83
C ASP A 263 -20.36 -24.13 -5.84
N GLU A 264 -20.53 -23.00 -6.52
CA GLU A 264 -21.77 -22.19 -6.56
C GLU A 264 -22.98 -22.97 -7.05
N ILE A 265 -22.75 -23.95 -7.93
CA ILE A 265 -23.80 -24.81 -8.46
C ILE A 265 -24.51 -25.64 -7.37
N ARG A 266 -23.85 -25.88 -6.24
CA ARG A 266 -24.44 -26.57 -5.07
C ARG A 266 -25.37 -25.66 -4.27
N THR A 267 -25.24 -24.35 -4.44
CA THR A 267 -26.03 -23.32 -3.76
C THR A 267 -27.12 -22.72 -4.64
N TRP A 268 -27.02 -22.84 -5.96
CA TRP A 268 -28.09 -22.45 -6.90
C TRP A 268 -29.35 -23.32 -6.81
N PRO A 269 -30.52 -22.67 -6.94
CA PRO A 269 -31.19 -21.85 -5.92
C PRO A 269 -31.92 -22.74 -4.90
N LYS A 270 -31.87 -22.37 -3.61
CA LYS A 270 -32.71 -22.98 -2.55
C LYS A 270 -34.02 -22.22 -2.30
N ARG A 271 -34.10 -20.94 -2.70
CA ARG A 271 -35.33 -20.13 -2.71
C ARG A 271 -35.31 -19.26 -3.97
N SER A 272 -36.33 -19.43 -4.80
CA SER A 272 -36.48 -18.84 -6.13
C SER A 272 -36.86 -17.35 -6.08
N CYS A 273 -36.05 -16.49 -6.66
CA CYS A 273 -36.58 -15.53 -7.63
C CYS A 273 -36.97 -16.35 -8.87
N ALA A 274 -38.25 -16.38 -9.21
CA ALA A 274 -38.80 -17.29 -10.23
C ALA A 274 -38.28 -17.02 -11.66
N GLU A 275 -37.66 -15.86 -11.91
CA GLU A 275 -37.15 -15.45 -13.22
C GLU A 275 -35.77 -16.06 -13.56
N ASP A 276 -35.02 -16.53 -12.56
CA ASP A 276 -33.64 -16.99 -12.75
C ASP A 276 -33.51 -18.49 -13.09
N THR A 277 -34.59 -19.26 -12.97
CA THR A 277 -34.49 -20.73 -12.97
C THR A 277 -34.18 -21.33 -14.35
N ALA A 278 -34.53 -20.63 -15.45
CA ALA A 278 -34.25 -21.09 -16.81
C ALA A 278 -32.78 -20.85 -17.21
N ARG A 279 -32.22 -19.68 -16.86
CA ARG A 279 -30.81 -19.32 -17.10
C ARG A 279 -29.86 -20.26 -16.36
N TRP A 280 -30.17 -20.61 -15.11
CA TRP A 280 -29.33 -21.54 -14.33
C TRP A 280 -29.41 -23.00 -14.80
N LYS A 281 -30.53 -23.41 -15.41
CA LYS A 281 -30.66 -24.77 -15.98
C LYS A 281 -29.77 -24.97 -17.21
N SER A 282 -29.64 -23.97 -18.08
CA SER A 282 -28.71 -24.04 -19.23
C SER A 282 -27.24 -23.97 -18.77
N LEU A 283 -26.93 -23.08 -17.82
CA LEU A 283 -25.58 -22.92 -17.28
C LEU A 283 -25.05 -24.19 -16.59
N ARG A 284 -25.91 -25.06 -16.06
CA ARG A 284 -25.48 -26.31 -15.41
C ARG A 284 -24.72 -27.26 -16.35
N GLY A 285 -25.03 -27.25 -17.65
CA GLY A 285 -24.31 -28.04 -18.65
C GLY A 285 -22.95 -27.45 -19.03
N GLU A 286 -22.86 -26.11 -19.05
CA GLU A 286 -21.67 -25.35 -19.44
C GLU A 286 -20.73 -25.06 -18.25
N TRP A 287 -21.19 -25.31 -17.02
CA TRP A 287 -20.46 -25.02 -15.79
C TRP A 287 -19.04 -25.60 -15.73
N PRO A 288 -18.80 -26.87 -16.14
CA PRO A 288 -17.44 -27.42 -16.18
C PRO A 288 -16.50 -26.62 -17.08
N GLU A 289 -16.99 -26.06 -18.19
CA GLU A 289 -16.20 -25.24 -19.09
C GLU A 289 -15.95 -23.85 -18.48
N ILE A 290 -16.97 -23.24 -17.86
CA ILE A 290 -16.84 -21.93 -17.20
C ILE A 290 -15.78 -21.97 -16.10
N ILE A 291 -15.84 -22.98 -15.22
CA ILE A 291 -14.94 -23.09 -14.07
C ILE A 291 -13.54 -23.59 -14.43
N SER A 292 -13.33 -24.03 -15.68
CA SER A 292 -12.00 -24.38 -16.20
C SER A 292 -11.11 -23.16 -16.43
N ARG A 293 -11.71 -21.96 -16.44
CA ARG A 293 -11.02 -20.67 -16.59
C ARG A 293 -11.12 -19.88 -15.27
N PRO A 294 -10.18 -18.95 -15.02
CA PRO A 294 -10.32 -18.01 -13.92
C PRO A 294 -11.68 -17.30 -13.98
N CYS A 295 -12.22 -16.93 -12.81
CA CYS A 295 -13.41 -16.11 -12.74
C CYS A 295 -13.24 -14.87 -13.62
N HIS A 296 -14.17 -14.63 -14.54
CA HIS A 296 -14.05 -13.56 -15.51
C HIS A 296 -14.14 -12.16 -14.88
N ASP A 297 -14.68 -12.07 -13.68
CA ASP A 297 -14.85 -10.82 -12.95
C ASP A 297 -13.65 -10.56 -12.01
N CYS A 298 -13.39 -11.46 -11.05
CA CYS A 298 -12.35 -11.24 -10.05
C CYS A 298 -11.05 -12.03 -10.26
N GLY A 299 -10.97 -12.93 -11.25
CA GLY A 299 -9.74 -13.63 -11.62
C GLY A 299 -9.32 -14.81 -10.74
N VAL A 300 -10.14 -15.23 -9.77
CA VAL A 300 -9.84 -16.38 -8.90
C VAL A 300 -10.01 -17.73 -9.62
N LEU A 301 -9.30 -18.75 -9.16
CA LEU A 301 -9.31 -20.11 -9.72
C LEU A 301 -10.32 -21.00 -9.00
N GLN A 302 -10.67 -22.12 -9.64
CA GLN A 302 -11.60 -23.10 -9.06
C GLN A 302 -11.11 -23.54 -7.68
N GLY A 303 -12.02 -23.51 -6.70
CA GLY A 303 -11.75 -23.85 -5.32
C GLY A 303 -11.27 -22.67 -4.46
N GLU A 304 -11.09 -21.48 -5.01
CA GLU A 304 -10.73 -20.27 -4.25
C GLU A 304 -11.96 -19.45 -3.88
N LEU A 305 -11.85 -18.57 -2.89
CA LEU A 305 -12.90 -17.60 -2.57
C LEU A 305 -12.83 -16.40 -3.53
N HIS A 306 -13.98 -15.88 -3.96
CA HIS A 306 -14.06 -14.67 -4.77
C HIS A 306 -13.54 -13.44 -4.03
N LEU A 307 -13.09 -12.43 -4.77
CA LEU A 307 -12.85 -11.11 -4.19
C LEU A 307 -14.17 -10.47 -3.74
N TRP A 308 -14.08 -9.57 -2.76
CA TRP A 308 -15.23 -8.78 -2.36
C TRP A 308 -15.77 -7.95 -3.52
N GLY A 309 -17.09 -7.94 -3.66
CA GLY A 309 -17.77 -7.24 -4.75
C GLY A 309 -17.82 -8.00 -6.08
N CYS A 310 -17.36 -9.25 -6.13
CA CYS A 310 -17.46 -10.08 -7.33
C CYS A 310 -18.93 -10.42 -7.68
N ASP A 311 -19.34 -10.15 -8.92
CA ASP A 311 -20.67 -10.41 -9.46
C ASP A 311 -20.98 -11.92 -9.59
N MET A 312 -19.94 -12.75 -9.60
CA MET A 312 -20.03 -14.20 -9.62
C MET A 312 -20.14 -14.81 -8.23
N GLU A 313 -19.85 -14.05 -7.16
CA GLU A 313 -19.98 -14.57 -5.80
C GLU A 313 -21.46 -14.78 -5.44
N VAL A 314 -21.80 -15.99 -4.99
CA VAL A 314 -23.16 -16.33 -4.57
C VAL A 314 -23.34 -16.25 -3.07
N CYS A 315 -24.49 -15.73 -2.65
CA CYS A 315 -24.89 -15.68 -1.26
C CYS A 315 -25.02 -17.09 -0.69
N PRO A 316 -24.27 -17.44 0.39
CA PRO A 316 -24.29 -18.78 0.94
C PRO A 316 -25.63 -19.17 1.58
N ARG A 317 -26.53 -18.20 1.82
CA ARG A 317 -27.86 -18.42 2.41
C ARG A 317 -28.93 -18.71 1.36
N CYS A 318 -29.08 -17.86 0.33
CA CYS A 318 -30.15 -17.97 -0.66
C CYS A 318 -29.69 -18.51 -2.02
N GLY A 319 -28.39 -18.43 -2.33
CA GLY A 319 -27.83 -18.82 -3.63
C GLY A 319 -27.97 -17.78 -4.74
N GLY A 320 -28.53 -16.59 -4.46
CA GLY A 320 -28.51 -15.44 -5.39
C GLY A 320 -27.14 -14.74 -5.40
N GLN A 321 -26.96 -13.69 -6.20
CA GLN A 321 -25.72 -12.89 -6.20
C GLN A 321 -25.50 -12.23 -4.84
N TYR A 322 -24.29 -12.33 -4.29
CA TYR A 322 -23.97 -11.87 -2.94
C TYR A 322 -23.96 -10.34 -2.84
N ILE A 323 -23.32 -9.65 -3.78
CA ILE A 323 -23.19 -8.18 -3.80
C ILE A 323 -24.55 -7.47 -3.75
N CYS A 324 -25.55 -8.00 -4.46
CA CYS A 324 -26.90 -7.42 -4.55
C CYS A 324 -27.93 -8.14 -3.65
N CYS A 325 -27.50 -8.91 -2.65
CA CYS A 325 -28.40 -9.74 -1.84
C CYS A 325 -29.17 -8.93 -0.78
N THR A 326 -30.17 -8.16 -1.22
CA THR A 326 -31.05 -7.35 -0.36
C THR A 326 -31.93 -8.20 0.56
N THR A 327 -32.16 -9.47 0.23
CA THR A 327 -33.02 -10.37 1.02
C THR A 327 -32.33 -10.95 2.25
N CYS A 328 -30.99 -11.06 2.22
CA CYS A 328 -30.24 -11.71 3.30
C CYS A 328 -29.32 -10.79 4.08
N ARG A 329 -28.98 -9.61 3.55
CA ARG A 329 -28.28 -8.55 4.29
C ARG A 329 -29.28 -7.71 5.07
N THR A 330 -28.92 -7.32 6.28
CA THR A 330 -29.65 -6.36 7.13
C THR A 330 -28.76 -5.17 7.44
N GLU A 331 -29.35 -4.02 7.77
CA GLU A 331 -28.60 -2.79 8.11
C GLU A 331 -27.61 -3.00 9.28
N GLU A 332 -27.86 -3.96 10.17
CA GLU A 332 -26.95 -4.37 11.24
C GLU A 332 -25.74 -5.17 10.74
N ASP A 333 -25.84 -5.87 9.60
CA ASP A 333 -24.74 -6.62 9.00
C ASP A 333 -23.70 -5.68 8.32
N ASP A 334 -24.07 -4.42 8.03
CA ASP A 334 -23.19 -3.40 7.42
C ASP A 334 -22.44 -2.52 8.46
N LEU A 335 -22.81 -2.61 9.75
CA LEU A 335 -22.25 -1.80 10.85
C LEU A 335 -21.04 -2.44 11.57
N ASP A 336 -20.70 -3.69 11.26
CA ASP A 336 -19.49 -4.37 11.75
C ASP A 336 -18.22 -3.99 10.93
N GLU A 337 -18.34 -3.09 9.92
CA GLU A 337 -17.25 -2.64 9.03
C GLU A 337 -16.69 -1.23 9.38
N SER A 338 -17.10 -0.59 10.49
CA SER A 338 -16.65 0.77 10.87
C SER A 338 -15.57 0.83 11.95
#